data_AF-A0A368AYT4-F1
#
_entry.id   AF-A0A368AYT4-F1
#
_cell.length_a   1.000
_cell.length_b   1.000
_cell.length_c   1.000
_cell.angle_alpha   90.00
_cell.angle_beta   90.00
_cell.angle_gamma   90.00
#
_symmetry.space_group_name_H-M   'P 1'
#
loop_
_entity.id
_entity.type
_entity.pdbx_description
1 polymer ?
#
loop_
_entity_poly.entity_id
_entity_poly.type
_entity_poly.pdbx_seq_one_letter_code
_entity_poly.pdbx_strand_id
1 'polypeptide(L)'
;MPKSNNEPSKDSCSVEKYKDLRPIFLILALLGFLCINCPFLYFALIERKVFEVGMSNGLALIFITEAFLLLAFFAFLIAKTEQKKPGWIFFVCMSIIGSLAFSIPLQLYLMTKPNKCEQEGIDKD
;
A
#
# COMPACT_ATOMS: atom_id res chain seq x y z
N MET A 1 24.55 -20.97 -38.61
CA MET A 1 24.51 -20.65 -37.17
C MET A 1 24.93 -19.20 -36.96
N PRO A 2 24.11 -18.40 -36.28
CA PRO A 2 24.62 -17.56 -35.20
C PRO A 2 23.89 -17.87 -33.89
N LYS A 3 24.66 -17.95 -32.78
CA LYS A 3 24.16 -18.22 -31.43
C LYS A 3 23.45 -16.97 -30.89
N SER A 4 22.18 -17.12 -30.52
CA SER A 4 21.42 -16.15 -29.73
C SER A 4 21.96 -16.17 -28.30
N ASN A 5 22.70 -15.14 -27.92
CA ASN A 5 23.18 -14.95 -26.55
C ASN A 5 22.01 -14.47 -25.69
N ASN A 6 21.20 -15.42 -25.21
CA ASN A 6 20.23 -15.17 -24.15
C ASN A 6 20.97 -15.24 -22.81
N GLU A 7 21.61 -14.14 -22.42
CA GLU A 7 21.93 -13.93 -21.01
C GLU A 7 20.61 -13.68 -20.26
N PRO A 8 20.24 -14.51 -19.28
CA PRO A 8 19.08 -14.22 -18.45
C PRO A 8 19.41 -12.98 -17.60
N SER A 9 18.68 -11.89 -17.83
CA SER A 9 18.81 -10.66 -17.03
C SER A 9 18.67 -10.97 -15.54
N LYS A 10 19.66 -10.53 -14.75
CA LYS A 10 19.78 -10.66 -13.28
C LYS A 10 18.55 -10.19 -12.50
N ASP A 11 17.67 -9.45 -13.16
CA ASP A 11 16.45 -8.88 -12.59
C ASP A 11 15.43 -9.96 -12.20
N SER A 12 15.45 -11.13 -12.86
CA SER A 12 14.47 -12.20 -12.62
C SER A 12 14.70 -12.94 -11.28
N CYS A 13 15.95 -13.00 -10.79
CA CYS A 13 16.32 -13.73 -9.57
C CYS A 13 16.00 -12.95 -8.28
N SER A 14 15.96 -11.61 -8.34
CA SER A 14 15.62 -10.79 -7.18
C SER A 14 14.11 -10.76 -6.90
N VAL A 15 13.26 -10.88 -7.92
CA VAL A 15 11.80 -10.84 -7.80
C VAL A 15 11.25 -12.08 -7.09
N GLU A 16 11.90 -13.23 -7.23
CA GLU A 16 11.45 -14.48 -6.62
C GLU A 16 11.54 -14.46 -5.07
N LYS A 17 12.52 -13.72 -4.52
CA LYS A 17 12.73 -13.61 -3.07
C LYS A 17 11.65 -12.80 -2.33
N TYR A 18 10.88 -11.96 -3.03
CA TYR A 18 9.81 -11.14 -2.42
C TYR A 18 8.42 -11.79 -2.48
N LYS A 19 8.26 -12.92 -3.17
CA LYS A 19 6.98 -13.65 -3.27
C LYS A 19 6.50 -14.13 -1.90
N ASP A 20 7.42 -14.50 -1.01
CA ASP A 20 7.14 -14.94 0.36
C ASP A 20 6.74 -13.80 1.31
N LEU A 21 7.06 -12.54 0.98
CA LEU A 21 6.69 -11.38 1.79
C LEU A 21 5.27 -10.88 1.50
N ARG A 22 4.68 -11.34 0.40
CA ARG A 22 3.31 -10.99 0.01
C ARG A 22 2.26 -11.29 1.09
N PRO A 23 2.21 -12.48 1.72
CA PRO A 23 1.29 -12.72 2.83
C PRO A 23 1.54 -11.80 4.03
N ILE A 24 2.80 -11.44 4.30
CA ILE A 24 3.16 -10.53 5.40
C ILE A 24 2.56 -9.15 5.16
N PHE A 25 2.66 -8.59 3.95
CA PHE A 25 2.04 -7.31 3.63
C PHE A 25 0.52 -7.34 3.79
N LEU A 26 -0.13 -8.44 3.41
CA LEU A 26 -1.57 -8.58 3.59
C LEU A 26 -1.97 -8.65 5.08
N ILE A 27 -1.21 -9.39 5.89
CA ILE A 27 -1.42 -9.46 7.34
C ILE A 27 -1.22 -8.07 7.97
N LEU A 28 -0.15 -7.36 7.60
CA LEU A 28 0.10 -5.99 8.09
C LEU A 28 -1.02 -5.04 7.69
N ALA A 29 -1.55 -5.13 6.46
CA ALA A 29 -2.67 -4.32 6.04
C ALA A 29 -3.91 -4.63 6.89
N LEU A 30 -4.26 -5.91 7.10
CA LEU A 30 -5.40 -6.28 7.94
C LEU A 30 -5.24 -5.83 9.39
N LEU A 31 -4.02 -5.95 9.94
CA LEU A 31 -3.71 -5.50 11.29
C LEU A 31 -3.81 -3.97 11.40
N GLY A 32 -3.23 -3.23 10.45
CA GLY A 32 -3.37 -1.78 10.39
C GLY A 32 -4.83 -1.35 10.23
N PHE A 33 -5.63 -2.09 9.47
CA PHE A 33 -7.05 -1.81 9.31
C PHE A 33 -7.84 -2.05 10.60
N LEU A 34 -7.72 -3.25 11.17
CA LEU A 34 -8.55 -3.68 12.30
C LEU A 34 -8.04 -3.13 13.64
N CYS A 35 -6.75 -3.22 13.91
CA CYS A 35 -6.20 -2.88 15.24
C CYS A 35 -6.10 -1.38 15.45
N ILE A 36 -5.93 -0.58 14.41
CA ILE A 36 -5.82 0.89 14.54
C ILE A 36 -7.17 1.55 14.25
N ASN A 37 -7.81 1.21 13.12
CA ASN A 37 -9.01 1.94 12.71
C ASN A 37 -10.27 1.52 13.47
N CYS A 38 -10.42 0.24 13.88
CA CYS A 38 -11.61 -0.14 14.65
C CYS A 38 -11.68 0.54 16.03
N PRO A 39 -10.61 0.59 16.84
CA PRO A 39 -10.64 1.36 18.09
C PRO A 39 -10.86 2.85 17.84
N PHE A 40 -10.20 3.44 16.85
CA PHE A 40 -10.42 4.84 16.48
C PHE A 40 -11.90 5.11 16.16
N LEU A 41 -12.52 4.25 15.34
CA LEU A 41 -13.93 4.38 14.96
C LEU A 41 -14.89 4.15 16.14
N TYR A 42 -14.56 3.21 17.04
CA TYR A 42 -15.29 3.00 18.29
C TYR A 42 -15.31 4.27 19.13
N PHE A 43 -14.16 4.90 19.37
CA PHE A 43 -14.11 6.14 20.15
C PHE A 43 -14.76 7.32 19.43
N ALA A 44 -14.60 7.42 18.11
CA ALA A 44 -15.21 8.49 17.33
C ALA A 44 -16.75 8.41 17.28
N LEU A 45 -17.32 7.21 17.22
CA LEU A 45 -18.77 7.02 17.06
C LEU A 45 -19.52 6.79 18.38
N ILE A 46 -18.96 6.00 19.29
CA ILE A 46 -19.63 5.52 20.51
C ILE A 46 -19.21 6.38 21.72
N GLU A 47 -17.91 6.58 21.93
CA GLU A 47 -17.35 7.28 23.10
C GLU A 47 -16.90 8.72 22.76
N ARG A 48 -17.81 9.53 22.20
CA ARG A 48 -17.50 10.87 21.67
C ARG A 48 -16.81 11.81 22.66
N LYS A 49 -17.10 11.69 23.96
CA LYS A 49 -16.45 12.51 25.00
C LYS A 49 -14.95 12.26 25.06
N VAL A 50 -14.52 11.01 24.94
CA VAL A 50 -13.09 10.64 24.93
C VAL A 50 -12.43 11.18 23.66
N PHE A 51 -13.13 11.10 22.53
CA PHE A 51 -12.67 11.66 21.27
C PHE A 51 -12.48 13.19 21.33
N GLU A 52 -13.44 13.93 21.90
CA GLU A 52 -13.34 15.38 22.09
C GLU A 52 -12.14 15.78 22.96
N VAL A 53 -11.91 15.05 24.07
CA VAL A 53 -10.73 15.26 24.91
C VAL A 53 -9.44 15.01 24.11
N GLY A 54 -9.40 13.95 23.30
CA GLY A 54 -8.28 13.68 22.39
C GLY A 54 -8.05 14.81 21.40
N MET A 55 -9.09 15.36 20.78
CA MET A 55 -9.00 16.47 19.81
C MET A 55 -8.61 17.80 20.46
N SER A 56 -8.87 17.98 21.76
CA SER A 56 -8.39 19.15 22.52
C SER A 56 -6.91 19.06 22.90
N ASN A 57 -6.29 17.88 22.76
CA ASN A 57 -4.89 17.66 23.07
C ASN A 57 -4.00 18.13 21.89
N GLY A 58 -3.19 19.16 22.13
CA GLY A 58 -2.28 19.70 21.12
C GLY A 58 -1.31 18.68 20.54
N LEU A 59 -0.85 17.71 21.33
CA LEU A 59 0.05 16.66 20.85
C LEU A 59 -0.66 15.72 19.85
N ALA A 60 -1.92 15.38 20.10
CA ALA A 60 -2.71 14.57 19.19
C ALA A 60 -2.92 15.28 17.85
N LEU A 61 -3.17 16.59 17.86
CA LEU A 61 -3.30 17.40 16.65
C LEU A 61 -2.01 17.43 15.82
N ILE A 62 -0.84 17.46 16.47
CA ILE A 62 0.46 17.38 15.78
C ILE A 62 0.59 16.04 15.05
N PHE A 63 0.29 14.91 15.70
CA PHE A 63 0.33 13.59 15.06
C PHE A 63 -0.66 13.46 13.90
N ILE A 64 -1.87 14.01 14.03
CA ILE A 64 -2.85 14.06 12.94
C ILE A 64 -2.28 14.85 11.76
N THR A 65 -1.67 16.01 12.04
CA THR A 65 -1.02 16.85 11.01
C THR A 65 0.12 16.13 10.32
N GLU A 66 0.99 15.44 11.07
CA GLU A 66 2.06 14.60 10.54
C GLU A 66 1.51 13.48 9.64
N ALA A 67 0.40 12.84 10.03
CA ALA A 67 -0.24 11.83 9.21
C ALA A 67 -0.75 12.40 7.87
N PHE A 68 -1.33 13.60 7.86
CA PHE A 68 -1.72 14.26 6.61
C PHE A 68 -0.53 14.68 5.76
N LEU A 69 0.56 15.13 6.38
CA LEU A 69 1.80 15.47 5.67
C LEU A 69 2.42 14.22 5.03
N LEU A 70 2.48 13.10 5.76
CA LEU A 70 2.94 11.82 5.25
C LEU A 70 2.04 11.30 4.12
N LEU A 71 0.73 11.47 4.23
CA LEU A 71 -0.21 11.12 3.16
C LEU A 71 0.11 11.89 1.87
N ALA A 72 0.27 13.21 1.97
CA ALA A 72 0.63 14.03 0.81
C ALA A 72 2.00 13.63 0.25
N PHE A 73 2.98 13.40 1.12
CA PHE A 73 4.33 13.00 0.74
C PHE A 73 4.36 11.65 0.01
N PHE A 74 3.69 10.62 0.54
CA PHE A 74 3.61 9.31 -0.10
C PHE A 74 2.80 9.36 -1.39
N ALA A 75 1.70 10.12 -1.43
CA ALA A 75 0.94 10.32 -2.66
C ALA A 75 1.80 10.98 -3.76
N PHE A 76 2.61 11.98 -3.40
CA PHE A 76 3.56 12.61 -4.32
C PHE A 76 4.63 11.62 -4.81
N LEU A 77 5.19 10.80 -3.92
CA LEU A 77 6.16 9.77 -4.31
C LEU A 77 5.57 8.73 -5.28
N ILE A 78 4.35 8.26 -5.00
CA ILE A 78 3.65 7.32 -5.87
C ILE A 78 3.33 7.98 -7.22
N ALA A 79 2.93 9.26 -7.24
CA ALA A 79 2.67 10.00 -8.47
C ALA A 79 3.92 10.19 -9.33
N LYS A 80 5.10 10.31 -8.70
CA LYS A 80 6.40 10.40 -9.38
C LYS A 80 6.93 9.05 -9.87
N THR A 81 6.45 7.96 -9.29
CA THR A 81 6.84 6.62 -9.74
C THR A 81 5.98 6.28 -10.95
N GLU A 82 6.59 5.98 -12.12
CA GLU A 82 5.88 5.65 -13.38
C GLU A 82 5.11 4.30 -13.33
N GLN A 83 4.65 3.88 -12.16
CA GLN A 83 3.88 2.65 -11.98
C GLN A 83 2.47 2.85 -12.53
N LYS A 84 2.10 2.03 -13.51
CA LYS A 84 0.79 2.13 -14.19
C LYS A 84 -0.39 1.90 -13.22
N LYS A 85 -0.28 0.98 -12.24
CA LYS A 85 -1.31 0.67 -11.23
C LYS A 85 -0.69 0.00 -9.99
N PRO A 86 -1.17 0.27 -8.77
CA PRO A 86 -2.24 1.20 -8.38
C PRO A 86 -1.74 2.66 -8.37
N GLY A 87 -2.52 3.59 -8.94
CA GLY A 87 -2.14 5.01 -9.00
C GLY A 87 -2.22 5.72 -7.64
N TRP A 88 -1.64 6.92 -7.56
CA TRP A 88 -1.61 7.75 -6.34
C TRP A 88 -3.02 8.08 -5.80
N ILE A 89 -4.01 8.25 -6.67
CA ILE A 89 -5.41 8.51 -6.27
C ILE A 89 -5.96 7.35 -5.45
N PHE A 90 -5.70 6.11 -5.88
CA PHE A 90 -6.15 4.91 -5.17
C PHE A 90 -5.52 4.84 -3.77
N PHE A 91 -4.23 5.15 -3.67
CA PHE A 91 -3.53 5.21 -2.39
C PHE A 91 -4.19 6.23 -1.46
N VAL A 92 -4.46 7.45 -1.93
CA VAL A 92 -5.09 8.50 -1.12
C VAL A 92 -6.47 8.07 -0.63
N CYS A 93 -7.32 7.52 -1.50
CA CYS A 93 -8.63 7.01 -1.10
C CYS A 93 -8.51 5.94 -0.02
N MET A 94 -7.59 4.98 -0.18
CA MET A 94 -7.39 3.91 0.81
C MET A 94 -6.82 4.44 2.14
N SER A 95 -5.96 5.47 2.11
CA SER A 95 -5.45 6.10 3.33
C SER A 95 -6.53 6.85 4.11
N ILE A 96 -7.48 7.49 3.43
CA ILE A 96 -8.59 8.21 4.08
C ILE A 96 -9.58 7.21 4.69
N ILE A 97 -9.89 6.12 3.99
CA ILE A 97 -10.84 5.10 4.44
C ILE A 97 -10.31 4.30 5.63
N GLY A 98 -9.04 3.88 5.55
CA GLY A 98 -8.39 3.12 6.60
C GLY A 98 -7.47 4.00 7.41
N SER A 99 -6.24 4.11 6.95
CA SER A 99 -5.16 4.93 7.49
C SER A 99 -3.90 4.65 6.67
N LEU A 100 -2.82 5.39 6.91
CA LEU A 100 -1.52 5.09 6.30
C LEU A 100 -1.00 3.70 6.69
N ALA A 101 -1.25 3.26 7.93
CA ALA A 101 -0.85 1.94 8.42
C ALA A 101 -1.54 0.79 7.65
N PHE A 102 -2.72 1.03 7.10
CA PHE A 102 -3.41 0.10 6.20
C PHE A 102 -2.98 0.28 4.74
N SER A 103 -2.98 1.52 4.23
CA SER A 103 -2.84 1.79 2.80
C SER A 103 -1.46 1.48 2.25
N ILE A 104 -0.40 1.70 3.05
CA ILE A 104 0.99 1.43 2.64
C ILE A 104 1.20 -0.07 2.37
N PRO A 105 1.00 -0.99 3.34
CA PRO A 105 1.19 -2.41 3.10
C PRO A 105 0.23 -2.96 2.03
N LEU A 106 -1.00 -2.43 1.93
CA LEU A 106 -1.92 -2.78 0.85
C LEU A 106 -1.37 -2.38 -0.53
N GLN A 107 -0.82 -1.17 -0.66
CA GLN A 107 -0.22 -0.69 -1.91
C GLN A 107 0.97 -1.58 -2.32
N LEU A 108 1.85 -1.93 -1.38
CA LEU A 108 2.96 -2.86 -1.62
C LEU A 108 2.48 -4.25 -2.04
N TYR A 109 1.42 -4.77 -1.39
CA TYR A 109 0.80 -6.03 -1.77
C TYR A 109 0.25 -6.01 -3.21
N LEU A 110 -0.32 -4.89 -3.64
CA LEU A 110 -0.85 -4.75 -5.00
C LEU A 110 0.26 -4.59 -6.05
N MET A 111 1.35 -3.89 -5.70
CA MET A 111 2.53 -3.72 -6.56
C MET A 111 3.30 -5.03 -6.78
N THR A 112 3.27 -5.94 -5.81
CA THR A 112 3.96 -7.26 -5.90
C THR A 112 3.19 -8.31 -6.69
N LYS A 113 1.98 -7.99 -7.20
CA LYS A 113 1.21 -8.92 -8.02
C LYS A 113 1.95 -9.09 -9.36
N PRO A 114 2.32 -10.32 -9.77
CA PRO A 114 2.95 -10.52 -11.07
C PRO A 114 1.98 -10.01 -12.14
N ASN A 115 2.45 -9.09 -12.99
CA ASN A 115 1.76 -8.79 -14.22
C ASN A 115 1.56 -10.13 -14.92
N LYS A 116 0.31 -10.51 -15.20
CA LYS A 116 0.06 -11.56 -16.18
C LYS A 116 0.64 -11.01 -17.47
N CYS A 117 1.88 -11.37 -17.80
CA CYS A 117 2.33 -11.32 -19.18
C CYS A 117 1.32 -12.18 -19.94
N GLU A 118 0.46 -11.51 -20.68
CA GLU A 118 -0.15 -11.95 -21.93
C GLU A 118 0.15 -13.43 -22.25
N GLN A 119 -0.72 -14.34 -21.81
CA GLN A 119 -0.90 -15.63 -22.47
C GLN A 119 -1.92 -15.45 -23.61
N GLU A 120 -1.65 -14.50 -24.51
CA GLU A 120 -2.37 -14.37 -25.77
C GLU A 120 -1.34 -14.43 -26.90
N GLY A 121 -1.37 -15.54 -27.64
CA GLY A 121 -0.62 -15.71 -28.87
C GLY A 121 0.56 -16.67 -28.76
N ILE A 122 0.28 -17.98 -28.84
CA ILE A 122 0.81 -18.95 -29.81
C ILE A 122 0.25 -20.31 -29.34
N ASP A 123 -1.01 -20.56 -29.64
CA ASP A 123 -1.53 -21.93 -29.83
C ASP A 123 -2.83 -21.84 -30.62
N LYS A 124 -2.71 -21.93 -31.95
CA LYS A 124 -3.68 -22.54 -32.86
C LYS A 124 -2.90 -23.00 -34.09
N ASP A 125 -2.58 -24.29 -34.05
CA ASP A 125 -2.41 -25.27 -35.15
C ASP A 125 -1.85 -24.79 -36.50
#